data_AF-A0A1D9LC01-F1
#
_entry.id   AF-A0A1D9LC01-F1
#
_cell.length_a   1.000
_cell.length_b   1.000
_cell.length_c   1.000
_cell.angle_alpha   90.00
_cell.angle_beta   90.00
_cell.angle_gamma   90.00
#
_symmetry.space_group_name_H-M   'P 1'
#
loop_
_entity.id
_entity.type
_entity.pdbx_description
1 polymer ?
#
loop_
_entity_poly.entity_id
_entity_poly.type
_entity_poly.pdbx_seq_one_letter_code
_entity_poly.pdbx_strand_id
1 'polypeptide(L)'
;MQFLPEENYSKEEAKVISKSDDKLLICKMLTSLSNIDDFEWTQSFLLTHIGDEDLDINRCAIYGLAGVARNFGKIDKMKFQQAVLDIPAKHAEELEGVIQDALDDFAIYTQHGRLG
;
A
#
# COMPACT_ATOMS: atom_id res chain seq x y z
N MET A 1 -9.90 7.74 20.42
CA MET A 1 -9.33 6.80 19.43
C MET A 1 -8.12 6.18 20.09
N GLN A 2 -8.21 4.91 20.49
CA GLN A 2 -7.13 4.21 21.16
C GLN A 2 -6.17 3.75 20.07
N PHE A 3 -4.94 4.25 20.05
CA PHE A 3 -3.88 3.70 19.19
C PHE A 3 -3.59 2.29 19.70
N LEU A 4 -4.11 1.29 19.00
CA LEU A 4 -3.65 -0.08 19.16
C LEU A 4 -2.19 -0.11 18.67
N PRO A 5 -1.29 -0.85 19.33
CA PRO A 5 0.04 -1.07 18.78
C PRO A 5 -0.11 -1.65 17.37
N GLU A 6 0.69 -1.16 16.42
CA GLU A 6 0.68 -1.70 15.06
C GLU A 6 1.01 -3.19 15.13
N GLU A 7 0.05 -4.03 14.71
CA GLU A 7 0.31 -5.46 14.51
C GLU A 7 1.25 -5.59 13.31
N ASN A 8 2.48 -6.02 13.58
CA ASN A 8 3.44 -6.34 12.53
C ASN A 8 3.21 -7.79 12.10
N TYR A 9 2.83 -7.98 10.84
CA TYR A 9 2.70 -9.30 10.23
C TYR A 9 4.01 -9.70 9.55
N SER A 10 4.37 -10.97 9.63
CA SER A 10 5.43 -11.57 8.81
C SER A 10 4.99 -11.68 7.34
N LYS A 11 5.96 -11.91 6.44
CA LYS A 11 5.69 -12.16 5.02
C LYS A 11 4.83 -13.42 4.81
N GLU A 12 5.04 -14.42 5.66
CA GLU A 12 4.31 -15.69 5.66
C GLU A 12 2.86 -15.46 6.09
N GLU A 13 2.64 -14.71 7.18
CA GLU A 13 1.30 -14.33 7.63
C GLU A 13 0.57 -13.50 6.58
N ALA A 14 1.24 -12.52 5.97
CA ALA A 14 0.65 -11.70 4.91
C ALA A 14 0.13 -12.56 3.74
N LYS A 15 0.91 -13.55 3.28
CA LYS A 15 0.52 -14.48 2.20
C LYS A 15 -0.65 -15.40 2.58
N VAL A 16 -0.83 -15.69 3.87
CA VAL A 16 -1.95 -16.49 4.36
C VAL A 16 -3.18 -15.60 4.51
N ILE A 17 -3.04 -14.44 5.15
CA ILE A 17 -4.10 -13.46 5.39
C ILE A 17 -4.68 -12.93 4.07
N SER A 18 -3.86 -12.71 3.04
CA SER A 18 -4.33 -12.24 1.72
C SER A 18 -5.29 -13.20 1.03
N LYS A 19 -5.44 -14.43 1.53
CA LYS A 19 -6.37 -15.46 1.02
C LYS A 19 -7.57 -15.68 1.95
N SER A 20 -7.68 -14.87 2.99
CA SER A 20 -8.79 -14.89 3.95
C SER A 20 -10.06 -14.32 3.33
N ASP A 21 -11.23 -14.71 3.84
CA ASP A 21 -12.49 -14.03 3.56
C ASP A 21 -12.71 -12.80 4.47
N ASP A 22 -11.87 -12.62 5.49
CA ASP A 22 -11.91 -11.48 6.40
C ASP A 22 -11.21 -10.26 5.77
N LYS A 23 -12.02 -9.45 5.09
CA LYS A 23 -11.59 -8.20 4.44
C LYS A 23 -10.98 -7.19 5.41
N LEU A 24 -11.49 -7.12 6.65
CA LEU A 24 -10.95 -6.21 7.65
C LEU A 24 -9.54 -6.63 8.05
N LEU A 25 -9.32 -7.93 8.22
CA LEU A 25 -7.99 -8.48 8.50
C LEU A 25 -7.02 -8.24 7.33
N ILE A 26 -7.47 -8.43 6.09
CA ILE A 26 -6.68 -8.11 4.89
C ILE A 26 -6.28 -6.63 4.90
N CYS A 27 -7.24 -5.72 5.10
CA CYS A 27 -7.01 -4.28 5.11
C CYS A 27 -6.00 -3.88 6.19
N LYS A 28 -6.18 -4.35 7.42
CA LYS A 28 -5.24 -4.10 8.53
C LYS A 28 -3.83 -4.56 8.17
N MET A 29 -3.71 -5.77 7.62
CA MET A 29 -2.45 -6.33 7.19
C MET A 29 -1.78 -5.46 6.13
N LEU A 30 -2.48 -5.14 5.03
CA LEU A 30 -1.92 -4.32 3.94
C LEU A 30 -1.40 -2.97 4.44
N THR A 31 -2.13 -2.31 5.35
CA THR A 31 -1.71 -1.01 5.88
C THR A 31 -0.48 -1.07 6.80
N SER A 32 -0.17 -2.22 7.41
CA SER A 32 1.00 -2.36 8.30
C SER A 32 2.24 -2.96 7.64
N LEU A 33 2.14 -3.51 6.41
CA LEU A 33 3.27 -4.16 5.75
C LEU A 33 4.46 -3.23 5.50
N SER A 34 4.27 -1.90 5.45
CA SER A 34 5.38 -0.95 5.30
C SER A 34 6.40 -0.97 6.44
N ASN A 35 6.12 -1.69 7.54
CA ASN A 35 7.04 -1.90 8.65
C ASN A 35 7.96 -3.11 8.45
N ILE A 36 7.73 -3.96 7.45
CA ILE A 36 8.61 -5.08 7.11
C ILE A 36 9.84 -4.54 6.38
N ASP A 37 11.03 -4.77 6.93
CA ASP A 37 12.32 -4.34 6.37
C ASP A 37 12.72 -5.12 5.09
N ASP A 38 11.85 -5.06 4.08
CA ASP A 38 12.09 -5.52 2.73
C ASP A 38 11.21 -4.70 1.78
N PHE A 39 11.79 -3.61 1.30
CA PHE A 39 11.16 -2.71 0.34
C PHE A 39 10.62 -3.43 -0.90
N GLU A 40 11.45 -4.27 -1.54
CA GLU A 40 11.13 -4.85 -2.84
C GLU A 40 9.97 -5.84 -2.71
N TRP A 41 9.99 -6.66 -1.66
CA TRP A 41 8.91 -7.58 -1.36
C TRP A 41 7.63 -6.83 -1.00
N THR A 42 7.71 -5.84 -0.11
CA THR A 42 6.55 -5.12 0.40
C THR A 42 5.84 -4.37 -0.71
N GLN A 43 6.58 -3.61 -1.53
CA GLN A 43 5.99 -2.91 -2.67
C GLN A 43 5.35 -3.91 -3.64
N SER A 44 6.07 -4.98 -4.00
CA SER A 44 5.56 -5.95 -4.97
C SER A 44 4.29 -6.63 -4.47
N PHE A 45 4.22 -6.98 -3.19
CA PHE A 45 3.05 -7.62 -2.58
C PHE A 45 1.84 -6.68 -2.51
N LEU A 46 2.03 -5.43 -2.11
CA LEU A 46 0.94 -4.44 -2.08
C LEU A 46 0.38 -4.19 -3.47
N LEU A 47 1.24 -4.11 -4.49
CA LEU A 47 0.81 -3.91 -5.88
C LEU A 47 -0.08 -5.04 -6.40
N THR A 48 0.04 -6.28 -5.89
CA THR A 48 -0.86 -7.38 -6.32
C THR A 48 -2.29 -7.25 -5.79
N HIS A 49 -2.54 -6.29 -4.90
CA HIS A 49 -3.86 -6.01 -4.32
C HIS A 49 -4.50 -4.74 -4.90
N ILE A 50 -3.80 -4.06 -5.81
CA ILE A 50 -4.40 -3.01 -6.64
C ILE A 50 -5.15 -3.70 -7.79
N GLY A 51 -6.35 -3.21 -8.11
CA GLY A 51 -7.25 -3.84 -9.06
C GLY A 51 -8.22 -4.84 -8.43
N ASP A 52 -8.26 -4.94 -7.10
CA ASP A 52 -9.21 -5.83 -6.41
C ASP A 52 -10.68 -5.39 -6.68
N GLU A 53 -11.61 -6.34 -6.63
CA GLU A 53 -13.05 -6.05 -6.77
C GLU A 53 -13.65 -5.36 -5.55
N ASP A 54 -12.93 -5.37 -4.42
CA ASP A 54 -13.25 -4.68 -3.19
C ASP A 54 -12.53 -3.32 -3.09
N LEU A 55 -13.33 -2.26 -2.89
CA LEU A 55 -12.84 -0.89 -2.78
C LEU A 55 -11.86 -0.71 -1.61
N ASP A 56 -12.14 -1.32 -0.46
CA ASP A 56 -11.34 -1.13 0.75
C ASP A 56 -9.99 -1.83 0.64
N ILE A 57 -9.93 -2.97 -0.05
CA ILE A 57 -8.66 -3.66 -0.34
C ILE A 57 -7.76 -2.76 -1.22
N ASN A 58 -8.30 -2.19 -2.29
CA ASN A 58 -7.55 -1.24 -3.13
C ASN A 58 -7.05 -0.05 -2.30
N ARG A 59 -7.94 0.58 -1.53
CA ARG A 59 -7.63 1.73 -0.68
C ARG A 59 -6.50 1.42 0.31
N CYS A 60 -6.58 0.28 0.99
CA CYS A 60 -5.58 -0.14 1.97
C CYS A 60 -4.24 -0.50 1.33
N ALA A 61 -4.24 -1.12 0.14
CA ALA A 61 -3.02 -1.35 -0.62
C ALA A 61 -2.32 -0.04 -1.01
N ILE A 62 -3.08 0.98 -1.44
CA ILE A 62 -2.55 2.31 -1.77
C ILE A 62 -1.95 2.98 -0.52
N TYR A 63 -2.64 2.94 0.63
CA TYR A 63 -2.09 3.46 1.88
C TYR A 63 -0.83 2.73 2.35
N GLY A 64 -0.77 1.41 2.16
CA GLY A 64 0.44 0.63 2.42
C GLY A 64 1.60 1.10 1.53
N LEU A 65 1.36 1.39 0.26
CA LEU A 65 2.39 1.91 -0.66
C LEU A 65 2.86 3.31 -0.29
N ALA A 66 1.96 4.17 0.17
CA ALA A 66 2.31 5.46 0.77
C ALA A 66 3.20 5.28 2.01
N GLY A 67 2.87 4.29 2.86
CA GLY A 67 3.71 3.85 3.98
C GLY A 67 5.10 3.38 3.55
N VAL A 68 5.22 2.66 2.44
CA VAL A 68 6.52 2.24 1.88
C VAL A 68 7.38 3.46 1.53
N ALA A 69 6.81 4.45 0.85
CA ALA A 69 7.56 5.67 0.53
C ALA A 69 8.01 6.41 1.79
N ARG A 70 7.13 6.52 2.79
CA ARG A 70 7.41 7.14 4.11
C ARG A 70 8.54 6.44 4.86
N ASN A 71 8.51 5.12 4.94
CA ASN A 71 9.43 4.34 5.78
C ASN A 71 10.78 4.09 5.10
N PHE A 72 10.80 3.89 3.78
CA PHE A 72 12.03 3.54 3.05
C PHE A 72 12.66 4.70 2.28
N GLY A 73 11.95 5.83 2.12
CA GLY A 73 12.40 6.97 1.30
C GLY A 73 12.55 6.62 -0.19
N LYS A 74 11.95 5.51 -0.64
CA LYS A 74 12.00 5.04 -2.03
C LYS A 74 10.72 4.30 -2.41
N ILE A 75 10.36 4.40 -3.68
CA ILE A 75 9.27 3.65 -4.31
C ILE A 75 9.51 3.55 -5.81
N ASP A 76 9.17 2.42 -6.41
CA ASP A 76 9.06 2.33 -7.88
C ASP A 76 7.70 2.92 -8.30
N LYS A 77 7.70 4.23 -8.54
CA LYS A 77 6.51 5.00 -8.92
C LYS A 77 5.89 4.52 -10.23
N MET A 78 6.70 4.04 -11.18
CA MET A 78 6.19 3.57 -12.47
C MET A 78 5.32 2.33 -12.30
N LYS A 79 5.72 1.38 -11.45
CA LYS A 79 4.88 0.22 -11.13
C LYS A 79 3.56 0.59 -10.47
N PHE A 80 3.57 1.56 -9.56
CA PHE A 80 2.34 2.08 -8.96
C PHE A 80 1.41 2.70 -10.01
N GLN A 81 1.95 3.57 -10.87
CA GLN A 81 1.17 4.23 -11.92
C GLN A 81 0.59 3.23 -12.93
N GLN A 82 1.28 2.13 -13.19
CA GLN A 82 0.74 1.06 -14.02
C GLN A 82 -0.38 0.29 -13.30
N ALA A 83 -0.19 -0.05 -12.02
CA ALA A 83 -1.16 -0.81 -11.25
C ALA A 83 -2.48 -0.06 -11.05
N VAL A 84 -2.46 1.27 -10.85
CA VAL A 84 -3.70 2.07 -10.69
C VAL A 84 -4.59 2.06 -11.94
N LEU A 85 -4.05 1.68 -13.11
CA LEU A 85 -4.86 1.50 -14.33
C LEU A 85 -5.72 0.25 -14.28
N ASP A 86 -5.40 -0.71 -13.41
CA ASP A 86 -6.15 -1.95 -13.22
C ASP A 86 -7.31 -1.79 -12.23
N ILE A 87 -7.46 -0.61 -11.60
CA ILE A 87 -8.57 -0.32 -10.69
C ILE A 87 -9.91 -0.41 -11.44
N PRO A 88 -10.90 -1.14 -10.91
CA PRO A 88 -12.23 -1.20 -11.52
C PRO A 88 -12.82 0.20 -11.71
N ALA A 89 -13.38 0.48 -12.89
CA ALA A 89 -13.92 1.81 -13.21
C ALA A 89 -14.96 2.32 -12.20
N LYS A 90 -15.72 1.40 -11.58
CA LYS A 90 -16.69 1.69 -10.51
C LYS A 90 -16.05 2.28 -9.23
N HIS A 91 -14.73 2.11 -9.02
CA HIS A 91 -13.99 2.60 -7.86
C HIS A 91 -13.13 3.84 -8.18
N ALA A 92 -12.98 4.21 -9.46
CA ALA A 92 -12.00 5.22 -9.88
C ALA A 92 -12.25 6.60 -9.22
N GLU A 93 -13.51 7.04 -9.18
CA GLU A 93 -13.90 8.31 -8.54
C GLU A 93 -13.66 8.28 -7.02
N GLU A 94 -13.98 7.18 -6.35
CA GLU A 94 -13.82 7.04 -4.89
C GLU A 94 -12.35 6.93 -4.45
N LEU A 95 -11.46 6.52 -5.35
CA LEU A 95 -10.03 6.35 -5.08
C LEU A 95 -9.16 7.50 -5.60
N GLU A 96 -9.71 8.46 -6.34
CA GLU A 96 -8.93 9.57 -6.92
C GLU A 96 -8.13 10.33 -5.85
N GLY A 97 -8.79 10.73 -4.76
CA GLY A 97 -8.12 11.42 -3.65
C GLY A 97 -7.05 10.57 -2.96
N VAL A 98 -7.33 9.27 -2.79
CA VAL A 98 -6.40 8.33 -2.15
C VAL A 98 -5.14 8.13 -3.00
N ILE A 99 -5.30 8.05 -4.33
CA ILE A 99 -4.19 7.96 -5.28
C ILE A 99 -3.37 9.25 -5.24
N GLN A 100 -4.02 10.41 -5.21
CA GLN A 100 -3.34 11.70 -5.16
C GLN A 100 -2.52 11.85 -3.86
N ASP A 101 -3.11 11.51 -2.71
CA ASP A 101 -2.41 11.54 -1.42
C ASP A 101 -1.16 10.64 -1.42
N ALA A 102 -1.25 9.44 -2.01
CA ALA A 102 -0.10 8.56 -2.15
C ALA A 102 0.98 9.14 -3.07
N LEU A 103 0.59 9.76 -4.19
CA LEU A 103 1.54 10.42 -5.09
C LEU A 103 2.25 11.62 -4.42
N ASP A 104 1.55 12.34 -3.56
CA ASP A 104 2.10 13.44 -2.77
C ASP A 104 3.10 12.91 -1.74
N ASP A 105 2.77 11.82 -1.02
CA ASP A 105 3.71 11.12 -0.14
C ASP A 105 4.96 10.68 -0.93
N PHE A 106 4.81 10.11 -2.13
CA PHE A 106 5.96 9.70 -2.93
C PHE A 106 6.85 10.90 -3.27
N ALA A 107 6.25 12.04 -3.64
CA ALA A 107 7.00 13.26 -3.93
C ALA A 107 7.75 13.78 -2.70
N ILE A 108 7.10 13.79 -1.53
CA ILE A 108 7.70 14.28 -0.28
C ILE A 108 8.87 13.39 0.16
N TYR A 109 8.66 12.08 0.22
CA TYR A 109 9.60 11.17 0.89
C TYR A 109 10.68 10.60 -0.03
N THR A 110 10.50 10.59 -1.36
CA THR A 110 11.53 10.06 -2.29
C THR A 110 12.43 11.12 -2.92
N GLN A 111 12.07 12.41 -2.84
CA GLN A 111 12.90 13.50 -3.38
C GLN A 111 14.10 13.88 -2.49
N HIS A 112 14.19 13.37 -1.25
CA HIS A 112 15.26 13.70 -0.31
C HIS A 112 16.59 12.97 -0.56
N GLY A 113 16.72 12.22 -1.67
CA GLY A 113 17.97 11.59 -2.12
C GLY A 113 19.00 12.50 -2.79
N ARG A 114 19.01 13.82 -2.52
CA ARG A 114 20.02 14.79 -3.05
C ARG A 114 20.78 15.57 -1.97
N LEU A 115 21.00 14.97 -0.80
CA LEU A 115 22.02 15.44 0.15
C LEU A 115 22.78 14.23 0.70
N GLY A 116 23.62 13.65 -0.15
CA GLY A 116 24.60 12.61 0.17
C GLY A 116 25.74 12.69 -0.83
#